data_AF-A0A6G7NS69-F1
#
_entry.id   AF-A0A6G7NS69-F1
#
_cell.length_a   1.000
_cell.length_b   1.000
_cell.length_c   1.000
_cell.angle_alpha   90.00
_cell.angle_beta   90.00
_cell.angle_gamma   90.00
#
_symmetry.space_group_name_H-M   'P 1'
#
loop_
_entity.id
_entity.type
_entity.pdbx_description
1 polymer ?
#
loop_
_entity_poly.entity_id
_entity_poly.type
_entity_poly.pdbx_seq_one_letter_code
_entity_poly.pdbx_strand_id
1 'polypeptide(L)'
;MIPPASARAGHVHADAMFTTDPSPAGASIVMPAGEATGFRWHSARTVQTISSSGRAAMARCEVCGNDYDKAFEVTLGGQRHTFDSFECAIHKMAPACSHCGCKVVGHGVEAHGKFFC
;
A
#
# COMPACT_ATOMS: atom_id res chain seq x y z
N MET A 1 7.68 -36.26 57.08
CA MET A 1 7.75 -35.13 56.13
C MET A 1 8.82 -35.45 55.10
N ILE A 2 8.39 -36.02 53.97
CA ILE A 2 9.09 -36.31 52.71
C ILE A 2 7.97 -36.37 51.65
N PRO A 3 8.01 -35.65 50.51
CA PRO A 3 7.02 -35.83 49.46
C PRO A 3 7.37 -37.05 48.58
N PRO A 4 6.41 -37.89 48.16
CA PRO A 4 6.63 -38.85 47.10
C PRO A 4 6.31 -38.23 45.73
N ALA A 5 7.18 -38.55 44.78
CA ALA A 5 7.02 -38.33 43.35
C ALA A 5 6.23 -39.47 42.69
N SER A 6 5.27 -39.12 41.84
CA SER A 6 4.78 -39.95 40.72
C SER A 6 4.04 -39.01 39.76
N ALA A 7 4.62 -38.67 38.59
CA ALA A 7 4.38 -39.32 37.29
C ALA A 7 2.92 -39.11 36.80
N ARG A 8 2.60 -38.74 35.55
CA ARG A 8 3.36 -38.50 34.31
C ARG A 8 2.35 -37.88 33.29
N ALA A 9 2.88 -37.13 32.33
CA ALA A 9 2.43 -37.00 30.93
C ALA A 9 1.03 -36.43 30.60
N GLY A 10 1.04 -35.31 29.87
CA GLY A 10 -0.05 -34.79 29.06
C GLY A 10 0.51 -33.76 28.08
N HIS A 11 1.32 -34.22 27.13
CA HIS A 11 1.89 -33.40 26.06
C HIS A 11 0.75 -33.00 25.11
N VAL A 12 0.56 -31.69 24.92
CA VAL A 12 -0.49 -31.12 24.06
C VAL A 12 -0.14 -31.37 22.59
N HIS A 13 -0.85 -32.29 21.95
CA HIS A 13 -0.92 -32.36 20.49
C HIS A 13 -1.96 -31.35 20.00
N ALA A 14 -1.55 -30.46 19.10
CA ALA A 14 -2.45 -29.74 18.20
C ALA A 14 -1.71 -29.41 16.90
N ASP A 15 -1.40 -30.46 16.14
CA ASP A 15 -1.12 -30.38 14.71
C ASP A 15 -2.43 -29.98 13.99
N ALA A 16 -2.66 -28.68 13.83
CA ALA A 16 -3.74 -28.17 13.01
C ALA A 16 -3.36 -28.35 11.54
N MET A 17 -3.92 -29.41 10.97
CA MET A 17 -3.86 -29.75 9.56
C MET A 17 -4.30 -28.57 8.68
N PHE A 18 -3.44 -28.23 7.73
CA PHE A 18 -3.70 -27.34 6.60
C PHE A 18 -4.72 -28.03 5.69
N THR A 19 -6.01 -27.93 6.01
CA THR A 19 -7.08 -28.37 5.12
C THR A 19 -7.14 -27.41 3.94
N THR A 20 -6.61 -27.87 2.81
CA THR A 20 -6.83 -27.30 1.49
C THR A 20 -8.33 -27.28 1.20
N ASP A 21 -8.91 -26.09 1.08
CA ASP A 21 -10.25 -25.91 0.51
C ASP A 21 -10.24 -26.30 -0.98
N PRO A 22 -11.12 -27.21 -1.43
CA PRO A 22 -11.28 -27.53 -2.84
C PRO A 22 -12.04 -26.40 -3.54
N SER A 23 -11.35 -25.71 -4.46
CA SER A 23 -11.94 -24.84 -5.46
C SER A 23 -12.97 -25.60 -6.31
N PRO A 24 -14.25 -25.18 -6.37
CA PRO A 24 -15.18 -25.76 -7.32
C PRO A 24 -14.94 -25.15 -8.71
N ALA A 25 -14.36 -25.97 -9.59
CA ALA A 25 -14.38 -25.74 -11.02
C ALA A 25 -15.83 -25.75 -11.54
N GLY A 26 -16.15 -24.78 -12.41
CA GLY A 26 -17.09 -25.00 -13.52
C GLY A 26 -18.54 -24.59 -13.29
N ALA A 27 -18.82 -23.29 -13.38
CA ALA A 27 -20.12 -22.82 -13.86
C ALA A 27 -19.89 -21.67 -14.86
N SER A 28 -19.76 -22.02 -16.14
CA SER A 28 -19.79 -21.05 -17.24
C SER A 28 -21.21 -20.52 -17.37
N ILE A 29 -21.48 -19.39 -16.74
CA ILE A 29 -22.66 -18.59 -17.05
C ILE A 29 -22.23 -17.62 -18.16
N VAL A 30 -22.71 -17.89 -19.37
CA VAL A 30 -22.61 -16.96 -20.50
C VAL A 30 -23.44 -15.73 -20.18
N MET A 31 -22.76 -14.61 -19.89
CA MET A 31 -23.35 -13.28 -19.73
C MET A 31 -23.36 -12.55 -21.08
N PRO A 32 -24.46 -11.87 -21.47
CA PRO A 32 -24.49 -11.05 -22.67
C PRO A 32 -23.58 -9.82 -22.51
N ALA A 33 -22.92 -9.41 -23.59
CA ALA A 33 -22.07 -8.23 -23.65
C ALA A 33 -22.89 -6.95 -23.39
N GLY A 34 -22.94 -6.52 -22.14
CA GLY A 34 -23.53 -5.27 -21.69
C GLY A 34 -22.45 -4.38 -21.08
N GLU A 35 -22.06 -3.36 -21.84
CA GLU A 35 -21.46 -2.09 -21.42
C GLU A 35 -20.55 -2.10 -20.18
N ALA A 36 -19.29 -2.45 -20.41
CA ALA A 36 -18.21 -2.25 -19.45
C ALA A 36 -17.93 -0.75 -19.27
N THR A 37 -18.60 -0.11 -18.31
CA THR A 37 -18.06 1.08 -17.62
C THR A 37 -16.95 0.61 -16.67
N GLY A 38 -15.91 0.02 -17.26
CA GLY A 38 -14.76 -0.51 -16.58
C GLY A 38 -13.83 0.61 -16.14
N PHE A 39 -13.43 0.57 -14.86
CA PHE A 39 -12.19 1.18 -14.40
C PHE A 39 -11.04 0.64 -15.27
N ARG A 40 -10.61 1.43 -16.25
CA ARG A 40 -9.45 1.12 -17.08
C ARG A 40 -8.18 1.32 -16.24
N TRP A 41 -7.69 0.24 -15.65
CA TRP A 41 -6.28 0.09 -15.32
C TRP A 41 -5.52 -0.05 -16.65
N HIS A 42 -5.11 1.08 -17.23
CA HIS A 42 -4.12 1.03 -18.30
C HIS A 42 -2.80 0.51 -17.70
N SER A 43 -2.31 -0.53 -18.35
CA SER A 43 -1.02 -1.17 -18.13
C SER A 43 0.13 -0.16 -18.04
N ALA A 44 1.10 -0.51 -17.20
CA ALA A 44 2.38 0.14 -17.07
C ALA A 44 3.04 0.43 -18.44
N ARG A 45 3.09 1.70 -18.82
CA ARG A 45 3.92 2.30 -19.89
C ARG A 45 3.73 3.82 -19.74
N THR A 46 4.65 4.65 -19.28
CA THR A 46 6.11 4.68 -19.40
C THR A 46 6.62 5.59 -18.28
N VAL A 47 7.51 5.13 -17.40
CA VAL A 47 8.39 6.05 -16.67
C VAL A 47 9.30 6.67 -17.73
N GLN A 48 9.06 7.93 -18.12
CA GLN A 48 9.91 8.63 -19.08
C GLN A 48 11.22 9.00 -18.38
N THR A 49 12.28 8.23 -18.64
CA THR A 49 13.65 8.61 -18.26
C THR A 49 14.12 9.74 -19.16
N ILE A 50 14.36 10.91 -18.57
CA ILE A 50 14.96 12.05 -19.25
C ILE A 50 16.43 11.74 -19.60
N SER A 51 16.75 11.74 -20.89
CA SER A 51 18.10 11.50 -21.44
C SER A 51 18.87 12.82 -21.66
N SER A 52 20.18 12.74 -21.56
CA SER A 52 21.12 13.71 -20.98
C SER A 52 21.92 14.56 -21.98
N SER A 53 22.11 15.85 -21.67
CA SER A 53 23.32 16.61 -22.03
C SER A 53 23.50 17.82 -21.11
N GLY A 54 24.53 17.79 -20.25
CA GLY A 54 24.95 18.89 -19.37
C GLY A 54 24.39 18.80 -17.94
N ARG A 55 25.19 18.23 -17.00
CA ARG A 55 24.93 18.10 -15.54
C ARG A 55 23.43 18.11 -15.21
N ALA A 56 22.76 17.00 -15.52
CA ALA A 56 21.34 16.85 -15.25
C ALA A 56 21.08 17.23 -13.79
N ALA A 57 20.40 18.35 -13.56
CA ALA A 57 19.86 18.67 -12.26
C ALA A 57 18.89 17.53 -11.93
N MET A 58 19.34 16.62 -11.07
CA MET A 58 18.48 15.54 -10.63
C MET A 58 17.28 16.16 -9.94
N ALA A 59 16.11 15.55 -10.13
CA ALA A 59 14.91 16.05 -9.50
C ALA A 59 15.11 16.01 -7.99
N ARG A 60 15.02 17.18 -7.36
CA ARG A 60 15.30 17.37 -5.94
C ARG A 60 14.03 17.13 -5.14
N CYS A 61 14.10 16.24 -4.15
CA CYS A 61 12.97 15.99 -3.26
C CYS A 61 12.62 17.25 -2.46
N GLU A 62 11.35 17.64 -2.47
CA GLU A 62 10.87 18.82 -1.75
C GLU A 62 10.91 18.70 -0.21
N VAL A 63 11.12 17.50 0.31
CA VAL A 63 11.07 17.22 1.76
C VAL A 63 12.48 17.08 2.32
N CYS A 64 13.24 16.09 1.86
CA CYS A 64 14.58 15.82 2.37
C CYS A 64 15.68 16.58 1.61
N GLY A 65 15.37 17.13 0.44
CA GLY A 65 16.33 17.87 -0.38
C GLY A 65 17.35 17.00 -1.13
N ASN A 66 17.15 15.68 -1.16
CA ASN A 66 18.00 14.74 -1.88
C ASN A 66 17.84 14.90 -3.40
N ASP A 67 18.96 14.84 -4.10
CA ASP A 67 19.04 14.88 -5.56
C ASP A 67 19.07 13.45 -6.09
N TYR A 68 17.97 12.99 -6.70
CA TYR A 68 17.83 11.58 -7.09
C TYR A 68 17.34 11.41 -8.53
N ASP A 69 17.98 10.50 -9.28
CA ASP A 69 17.65 10.23 -10.68
C ASP A 69 16.27 9.58 -10.86
N LYS A 70 15.77 8.91 -9.81
CA LYS A 70 14.46 8.25 -9.80
C LYS A 70 13.42 8.98 -8.97
N ALA A 71 13.62 10.27 -8.72
CA ALA A 71 12.55 11.09 -8.17
C ALA A 71 11.33 11.09 -9.11
N PHE A 72 10.15 11.25 -8.53
CA PHE A 72 8.87 11.19 -9.22
C PHE A 72 8.00 12.39 -8.86
N GLU A 73 7.09 12.75 -9.76
CA GLU A 73 6.13 13.82 -9.54
C GLU A 73 4.77 13.26 -9.07
N VAL A 74 4.16 13.94 -8.10
CA VAL A 74 2.75 13.75 -7.73
C VAL A 74 2.01 15.05 -8.02
N THR A 75 0.90 14.96 -8.75
CA THR A 75 0.04 16.10 -9.02
C THR A 75 -1.20 16.04 -8.11
N LEU A 76 -1.40 17.05 -7.28
CA LEU A 76 -2.54 17.16 -6.36
C LEU A 76 -3.09 18.59 -6.38
N GLY A 77 -4.40 18.76 -6.54
CA GLY A 77 -5.03 20.09 -6.59
C GLY A 77 -4.47 20.99 -7.71
N GLY A 78 -4.00 20.40 -8.82
CA GLY A 78 -3.36 21.12 -9.93
C GLY A 78 -1.92 21.57 -9.66
N GLN A 79 -1.37 21.30 -8.49
CA GLN A 79 0.04 21.55 -8.16
C GLN A 79 0.87 20.29 -8.37
N ARG A 80 2.07 20.45 -8.93
CA ARG A 80 3.03 19.37 -9.10
C ARG A 80 4.03 19.39 -7.96
N HIS A 81 4.29 18.22 -7.38
CA HIS A 81 5.23 18.04 -6.31
C HIS A 81 6.26 16.97 -6.64
N THR A 82 7.53 17.19 -6.32
CA THR A 82 8.63 16.25 -6.60
C THR A 82 9.14 15.56 -5.33
N PHE A 83 9.23 14.23 -5.35
CA PHE A 83 9.70 13.41 -4.23
C PHE A 83 10.65 12.30 -4.68
N ASP A 84 11.57 11.90 -3.81
CA ASP A 84 12.46 10.76 -4.04
C ASP A 84 11.92 9.43 -3.48
N SER A 85 10.90 9.49 -2.63
CA SER A 85 10.36 8.36 -1.88
C SER A 85 8.89 8.57 -1.52
N PHE A 86 8.14 7.47 -1.39
CA PHE A 86 6.75 7.53 -0.94
C PHE A 86 6.62 8.03 0.50
N GLU A 87 7.63 7.78 1.35
CA GLU A 87 7.68 8.33 2.70
C GLU A 87 7.64 9.86 2.67
N CYS A 88 8.50 10.50 1.88
CA CYS A 88 8.51 11.96 1.73
C CYS A 88 7.19 12.47 1.14
N ALA A 89 6.66 11.79 0.12
CA ALA A 89 5.39 12.16 -0.50
C ALA A 89 4.23 12.10 0.51
N ILE A 90 4.08 10.99 1.24
CA ILE A 90 3.05 10.79 2.27
C ILE A 90 3.22 11.79 3.41
N HIS A 91 4.46 12.00 3.87
CA HIS A 91 4.74 12.94 4.95
C HIS A 91 4.23 14.34 4.63
N LYS A 92 4.48 14.82 3.41
CA LYS A 92 4.07 16.16 2.99
C LYS A 92 2.59 16.26 2.60
N MET A 93 2.07 15.28 1.86
CA MET A 93 0.76 15.42 1.21
C MET A 93 -0.40 14.73 1.93
N ALA A 94 -0.16 13.67 2.70
CA ALA A 94 -1.27 12.95 3.32
C ALA A 94 -1.83 13.76 4.51
N PRO A 95 -3.17 13.81 4.67
CA PRO A 95 -3.77 14.42 5.84
C PRO A 95 -3.46 13.58 7.10
N ALA A 96 -3.42 14.25 8.24
CA ALA A 96 -3.28 13.58 9.53
C ALA A 96 -4.67 13.17 10.07
N CYS A 97 -4.77 11.95 10.57
CA CYS A 97 -5.94 11.48 11.28
C CYS A 97 -6.15 12.31 12.55
N SER A 98 -7.35 12.85 12.75
CA SER A 98 -7.67 13.67 13.93
C SER A 98 -7.77 12.87 15.22
N HIS A 99 -7.84 11.54 15.15
CA HIS A 99 -7.87 10.65 16.32
C HIS A 99 -6.46 10.22 16.75
N CYS A 100 -5.66 9.68 15.82
CA CYS A 100 -4.35 9.09 16.16
C CYS A 100 -3.13 9.88 15.64
N GLY A 101 -3.33 10.92 14.83
CA GLY A 101 -2.26 11.72 14.23
C GLY A 101 -1.53 11.06 13.06
N CYS A 102 -1.76 9.76 12.80
CA CYS A 102 -1.15 9.05 11.68
C CYS A 102 -1.56 9.64 10.33
N LYS A 103 -0.67 9.54 9.34
CA LYS A 103 -0.97 9.91 7.95
C LYS A 103 -1.98 8.94 7.36
N VAL A 104 -3.05 9.46 6.77
CA VAL A 104 -4.09 8.66 6.10
C VAL A 104 -3.64 8.37 4.66
N VAL A 105 -3.28 7.10 4.38
CA VAL A 105 -2.78 6.66 3.06
C VAL A 105 -3.81 5.82 2.30
N GLY A 106 -4.80 5.26 3.01
CA GLY A 106 -5.85 4.38 2.45
C GLY A 106 -7.24 5.04 2.40
N HIS A 107 -8.29 4.21 2.49
CA HIS A 107 -9.69 4.64 2.50
C HIS A 107 -10.06 5.29 3.85
N GLY A 108 -9.61 6.52 4.07
CA GLY A 108 -10.04 7.31 5.22
C GLY A 108 -11.46 7.87 5.07
N VAL A 109 -11.98 8.37 6.17
CA VAL A 109 -13.29 9.05 6.24
C VAL A 109 -13.07 10.52 6.55
N GLU A 110 -13.78 11.39 5.82
CA GLU A 110 -13.86 12.81 6.12
C GLU A 110 -15.20 13.14 6.80
N ALA A 111 -15.16 13.79 7.96
CA ALA A 111 -16.33 14.26 8.67
C ALA A 111 -16.08 15.64 9.29
N HIS A 112 -16.94 16.60 9.00
CA HIS A 112 -16.83 17.98 9.51
C HIS A 112 -15.45 18.62 9.27
N GLY A 113 -14.86 18.39 8.08
CA GLY A 113 -13.54 18.90 7.71
C GLY A 113 -12.36 18.25 8.45
N LYS A 114 -12.59 17.13 9.14
CA LYS A 114 -11.57 16.33 9.81
C LYS A 114 -11.42 14.98 9.11
N PHE A 115 -10.18 14.51 9.04
CA PHE A 115 -9.83 13.23 8.43
C PHE A 115 -9.61 12.16 9.50
N PHE A 116 -10.03 10.93 9.20
CA PHE A 116 -9.88 9.75 10.06
C PHE A 116 -9.42 8.55 9.23
N CYS A 117 -8.48 7.77 9.77
CA CYS A 117 -7.97 6.55 9.15
C CYS A 117 -8.89 5.35 9.40
#